data_AF-A0A4Q1AYN5-F1
#
_entry.id   AF-A0A4Q1AYN5-F1
#
_cell.length_a   1.000
_cell.length_b   1.000
_cell.length_c   1.000
_cell.angle_alpha   90.00
_cell.angle_beta   90.00
_cell.angle_gamma   90.00
#
_symmetry.space_group_name_H-M   'P 1'
#
loop_
_entity.id
_entity.type
_entity.pdbx_description
1 polymer ?
#
loop_
_entity_poly.entity_id
_entity_poly.type
_entity_poly.pdbx_seq_one_letter_code
_entity_poly.pdbx_strand_id
1 'polypeptide(L)' 'MNINHSGGELNRNEQVNQIIYFIKNKNDYANAAKVMISSNFSIQALKEKTIKLSQFELAKLADSIIESKKK' A
#
# COMPACT_ATOMS: atom_id res chain seq x y z
N MET A 1 -0.69 -7.02 27.68
CA MET A 1 -0.69 -6.88 26.21
C MET A 1 -1.91 -7.61 25.70
N ASN A 2 -2.94 -6.87 25.26
CA ASN A 2 -4.21 -7.46 24.84
C ASN A 2 -4.16 -7.66 23.32
N ILE A 3 -4.09 -8.91 22.87
CA ILE A 3 -4.15 -9.27 21.46
C ILE A 3 -5.60 -9.68 21.18
N ASN A 4 -6.44 -8.69 20.88
CA ASN A 4 -7.80 -8.97 20.41
C ASN A 4 -7.74 -9.33 18.94
N HIS A 5 -7.94 -10.61 18.65
CA HIS A 5 -8.14 -11.14 17.32
C HIS A 5 -9.63 -11.00 16.97
N SER A 6 -9.97 -9.94 16.25
CA SER A 6 -11.32 -9.68 15.75
C SER A 6 -11.22 -9.57 14.23
N GLY A 7 -11.59 -10.61 13.47
CA GLY A 7 -11.77 -10.65 11.99
C GLY A 7 -11.19 -9.49 11.17
N GLY A 8 -9.86 -9.32 11.23
CA GLY A 8 -9.26 -7.99 11.37
C GLY A 8 -8.90 -7.24 10.10
N GLU A 9 -9.52 -6.07 9.96
CA GLU A 9 -8.94 -4.98 9.17
C GLU A 9 -7.52 -4.70 9.69
N LEU A 10 -6.53 -4.77 8.78
CA LEU A 10 -5.15 -4.42 9.09
C LEU A 10 -5.09 -2.98 9.62
N ASN A 11 -4.30 -2.75 10.66
CA ASN A 11 -4.04 -1.39 11.10
C ASN A 11 -3.17 -0.64 10.06
N ARG A 12 -3.12 0.70 10.15
CA ARG A 12 -2.42 1.52 9.16
C ARG A 12 -0.94 1.15 8.97
N ASN A 13 -0.23 0.73 10.01
CA ASN A 13 1.18 0.34 9.89
C ASN A 13 1.33 -1.01 9.18
N GLU A 14 0.43 -1.94 9.46
CA GLU A 14 0.38 -3.23 8.77
C GLU A 14 0.05 -3.06 7.27
N GLN A 15 -0.88 -2.17 6.94
CA GLN A 15 -1.20 -1.81 5.55
C GLN A 15 0.01 -1.22 4.83
N VAL A 16 0.74 -0.29 5.46
CA VAL A 16 1.98 0.28 4.90
C VAL A 16 3.03 -0.80 4.68
N ASN A 17 3.26 -1.68 5.67
CA ASN A 17 4.20 -2.78 5.53
C ASN A 17 3.80 -3.76 4.42
N GLN A 18 2.51 -4.03 4.27
CA GLN A 18 1.99 -4.88 3.20
C GLN A 18 2.21 -4.26 1.81
N ILE A 19 1.95 -2.95 1.66
CA ILE A 19 2.23 -2.21 0.41
C ILE A 19 3.73 -2.28 0.07
N ILE A 20 4.60 -2.04 1.06
CA ILE A 20 6.05 -2.11 0.86
C ILE A 20 6.47 -3.53 0.46
N TYR A 21 5.92 -4.55 1.11
CA TYR A 21 6.21 -5.95 0.79
C TYR A 21 5.83 -6.29 -0.66
N PHE A 22 4.63 -5.91 -1.10
CA PHE A 22 4.22 -6.13 -2.49
C PHE A 22 5.16 -5.44 -3.48
N ILE A 23 5.59 -4.22 -3.21
CA ILE A 23 6.47 -3.49 -4.13
C ILE A 23 7.90 -4.05 -4.11
N LYS A 24 8.51 -4.16 -2.93
CA LYS A 24 9.95 -4.48 -2.79
C LYS A 24 10.26 -5.94 -2.96
N ASN A 25 9.39 -6.82 -2.49
CA ASN A 25 9.65 -8.26 -2.46
C ASN A 25 8.94 -8.99 -3.60
N LYS A 26 7.82 -8.46 -4.10
CA LYS A 26 7.01 -9.12 -5.14
C LYS A 26 6.99 -8.37 -6.47
N ASN A 27 7.45 -7.11 -6.52
CA ASN A 27 7.32 -6.23 -7.68
C ASN A 27 5.85 -6.15 -8.20
N ASP A 28 4.90 -6.26 -7.27
CA ASP A 28 3.47 -6.43 -7.52
C ASP A 28 2.70 -5.14 -7.20
N TYR A 29 2.77 -4.20 -8.14
CA TYR A 29 2.12 -2.90 -8.00
C TYR A 29 0.59 -2.98 -8.06
N ALA A 30 0.04 -4.00 -8.71
CA ALA A 30 -1.40 -4.19 -8.82
C ALA A 30 -2.02 -4.52 -7.46
N ASN A 31 -1.45 -5.47 -6.71
CA ASN A 31 -1.95 -5.78 -5.37
C ASN A 31 -1.61 -4.68 -4.35
N ALA A 32 -0.47 -4.00 -4.49
CA ALA A 32 -0.19 -2.79 -3.69
C ALA A 32 -1.24 -1.68 -3.91
N ALA A 33 -1.64 -1.44 -5.16
CA ALA A 33 -2.68 -0.47 -5.50
C ALA A 33 -4.04 -0.87 -4.91
N LYS A 34 -4.41 -2.16 -4.95
CA LYS A 34 -5.65 -2.64 -4.31
C LYS A 34 -5.68 -2.33 -2.82
N VAL A 35 -4.58 -2.60 -2.10
CA VAL A 35 -4.49 -2.29 -0.66
C VAL A 35 -4.65 -0.80 -0.42
N MET A 36 -3.99 0.05 -1.22
CA MET A 36 -4.13 1.51 -1.08
C MET A 36 -5.55 2.00 -1.34
N ILE A 37 -6.21 1.48 -2.38
CA ILE A 37 -7.59 1.85 -2.74
C ILE A 37 -8.55 1.39 -1.64
N SER A 38 -8.46 0.14 -1.19
CA SER A 38 -9.37 -0.41 -0.17
C SER A 38 -9.22 0.26 1.19
N SER A 39 -8.02 0.75 1.51
CA SER A 39 -7.73 1.47 2.76
C SER A 39 -7.90 3.00 2.66
N ASN A 40 -8.34 3.52 1.51
CA ASN A 40 -8.42 4.96 1.20
C ASN A 40 -7.12 5.71 1.55
N PHE A 41 -5.99 5.10 1.24
CA PHE A 41 -4.67 5.59 1.61
C PHE A 41 -4.05 6.37 0.45
N SER A 42 -3.59 7.59 0.69
CA SER A 42 -2.99 8.42 -0.35
C SER A 42 -1.50 8.13 -0.53
N ILE A 43 -0.97 8.41 -1.72
CA ILE A 43 0.48 8.31 -1.99
C ILE A 43 1.29 9.24 -1.08
N GLN A 44 0.75 10.44 -0.80
CA GLN A 44 1.38 11.36 0.13
C GLN A 44 1.50 10.76 1.54
N ALA A 45 0.41 10.18 2.07
CA ALA A 45 0.42 9.54 3.37
C ALA A 45 1.40 8.35 3.43
N LEU A 46 1.53 7.59 2.33
CA LEU A 46 2.52 6.52 2.21
C LEU A 46 3.94 7.05 2.28
N LYS A 47 4.24 8.10 1.53
CA LYS A 47 5.57 8.73 1.52
C LYS A 47 5.95 9.31 2.88
N GLU A 48 4.99 9.88 3.61
CA GLU A 48 5.21 10.39 4.97
C GLU A 48 5.44 9.26 5.99
N LYS A 49 4.86 8.08 5.78
CA LYS A 49 5.02 6.90 6.65
C LYS A 49 6.25 6.07 6.34
N THR A 50 6.80 6.16 5.13
CA THR A 50 7.97 5.37 4.72
C THR A 50 8.84 6.08 3.70
N ILE A 51 10.16 5.99 3.92
CA ILE A 51 11.20 6.42 2.97
C ILE A 51 11.75 5.25 2.14
N LYS A 52 11.20 4.04 2.29
CA LYS A 52 11.73 2.82 1.67
C LYS A 52 11.46 2.75 0.16
N LEU A 53 10.50 3.53 -0.33
CA LEU A 53 10.11 3.54 -1.75
C LEU A 53 10.81 4.70 -2.47
N SER A 54 11.44 4.38 -3.59
CA SER A 54 12.01 5.36 -4.51
C SER A 54 10.92 6.10 -5.29
N GLN A 55 11.26 7.24 -5.88
CA GLN A 55 10.33 7.99 -6.73
C GLN A 55 9.80 7.16 -7.90
N PHE A 56 10.66 6.32 -8.50
CA PHE A 56 10.26 5.45 -9.61
C PHE A 56 9.24 4.37 -9.19
N GLU A 57 9.41 3.79 -8.01
CA GLU A 57 8.45 2.83 -7.47
C GLU A 57 7.11 3.48 -7.11
N LEU A 58 7.16 4.70 -6.57
CA LEU A 58 5.95 5.49 -6.30
C LEU A 58 5.21 5.86 -7.59
N ALA A 59 5.93 6.18 -8.68
CA ALA A 59 5.33 6.46 -9.98
C ALA A 59 4.58 5.23 -10.53
N LYS A 60 5.23 4.06 -10.55
CA LYS A 60 4.58 2.80 -10.97
C LYS A 60 3.34 2.44 -10.14
N LEU A 61 3.40 2.70 -8.84
CA LEU A 61 2.26 2.51 -7.95
C LEU A 61 1.11 3.46 -8.31
N ALA A 62 1.41 4.73 -8.60
CA ALA A 62 0.43 5.72 -9.06
C ALA A 62 -0.24 5.28 -10.36
N ASP A 63 0.56 4.82 -11.34
CA ASP A 63 0.04 4.31 -12.62
C ASP A 63 -0.91 3.13 -12.39
N SER A 64 -0.53 2.17 -11.55
CA SER A 64 -1.37 1.01 -11.20
C SER A 64 -2.68 1.40 -10.51
N ILE A 65 -2.67 2.45 -9.66
CA ILE A 65 -3.89 2.99 -9.04
C ILE A 65 -4.81 3.63 -10.09
N ILE A 66 -4.25 4.41 -11.02
CA ILE A 66 -5.02 5.05 -12.09
C ILE A 66 -5.64 3.98 -13.00
N GLU A 67 -4.88 2.97 -13.41
CA GLU A 67 -5.36 1.85 -14.22
C GLU A 67 -6.48 1.08 -13.54
N SER A 68 -6.36 0.85 -12.23
CA SER A 68 -7.39 0.13 -11.45
C SER A 68 -8.72 0.90 -11.35
N LYS A 69 -8.71 2.22 -11.45
CA LYS A 69 -9.92 3.08 -11.42
C LYS A 69 -10.59 3.26 -12.78
N LYS A 70 -9.91 2.94 -13.87
CA LYS A 70 -10.44 3.03 -15.24
C LYS A 70 -11.27 1.81 -15.65
N LYS A 71 -11.14 0.71 -14.91
CA LYS A 71 -11.94 -0.50 -15.06
C LYS A 71 -13.19 -0.43 -14.19
#